data_AF-A0AAZ3NXW9-F1
#
_entry.id   AF-A0AAZ3NXW9-F1
#
_cell.length_a   1.000
_cell.length_b   1.000
_cell.length_c   1.000
_cell.angle_alpha   90.00
_cell.angle_beta   90.00
_cell.angle_gamma   90.00
#
_symmetry.space_group_name_H-M   'P 1'
#
loop_
_entity.id
_entity.type
_entity.pdbx_description
1 polymer ?
#
loop_
_entity_poly.entity_id
_entity_poly.type
_entity_poly.pdbx_seq_one_letter_code
_entity_poly.pdbx_strand_id
1 'polypeptide(L)'
;QIRNTSNVRNNLTKERDQLQSSYNNLTKERDQLQSSYNTLTKERDQLQASYNNLIKERDQLQTERDFLNGRLTNLKQNCPAGWQKFESSWYFLSTETKTWKESREDCLERGADLVIINSDMEQEMAS
;
A
#
# COMPACT_ATOMS: atom_id res chain seq x y z
N GLN A 1 -19.90 76.94 22.90
CA GLN A 1 -19.32 75.68 23.42
C GLN A 1 -20.27 74.48 23.31
N ILE A 2 -21.54 74.56 23.76
CA ILE A 2 -22.48 73.43 23.82
C ILE A 2 -22.70 72.67 22.49
N ARG A 3 -22.82 73.39 21.36
CA ARG A 3 -23.03 72.78 20.03
C ARG A 3 -21.85 71.89 19.60
N ASN A 4 -20.63 72.28 19.96
CA ASN A 4 -19.42 71.52 19.62
C ASN A 4 -19.34 70.21 20.43
N THR A 5 -19.70 70.28 21.72
CA THR A 5 -19.76 69.11 22.62
C THR A 5 -20.80 68.08 22.14
N SER A 6 -21.94 68.52 21.61
CA SER A 6 -22.96 67.60 21.07
C SER A 6 -22.49 66.86 19.80
N ASN A 7 -21.76 67.55 18.92
CA ASN A 7 -21.22 66.95 17.69
C ASN A 7 -20.17 65.87 18.01
N VAL A 8 -19.26 66.17 18.96
CA VAL A 8 -18.25 65.20 19.43
C VAL A 8 -18.92 63.96 20.02
N ARG A 9 -19.96 64.13 20.84
CA ARG A 9 -20.72 63.00 21.43
C ARG A 9 -21.38 62.11 20.37
N ASN A 10 -21.97 62.71 19.34
CA ASN A 10 -22.61 61.97 18.25
C ASN A 10 -21.59 61.19 17.42
N ASN A 11 -20.41 61.77 17.14
CA ASN A 11 -19.35 61.10 16.42
C ASN A 11 -18.79 59.90 17.23
N LEU A 12 -18.51 60.09 18.51
CA LEU A 12 -18.05 59.01 19.40
C LEU A 12 -19.05 57.86 19.50
N THR A 13 -20.35 58.15 19.43
CA THR A 13 -21.40 57.11 19.43
C THR A 13 -21.36 56.28 18.14
N LYS A 14 -21.21 56.93 16.99
CA LYS A 14 -21.06 56.22 15.70
C LYS A 14 -19.82 55.34 15.66
N GLU A 15 -18.67 55.84 16.15
CA GLU A 15 -17.43 55.07 16.23
C GLU A 15 -17.57 53.85 17.15
N ARG A 16 -18.25 54.02 18.30
CA ARG A 16 -18.56 52.91 19.21
C ARG A 16 -19.41 51.84 18.52
N ASP A 17 -20.48 52.23 17.85
CA ASP A 17 -21.39 51.29 17.19
C ASP A 17 -20.70 50.54 16.05
N GLN A 18 -19.85 51.24 15.29
CA GLN A 18 -19.00 50.64 14.26
C GLN A 18 -18.02 49.62 14.87
N LEU A 19 -17.34 49.99 15.95
CA LEU A 19 -16.41 49.09 16.64
C LEU A 19 -17.13 47.87 17.22
N GLN A 20 -18.32 48.05 17.79
CA GLN A 20 -19.15 46.96 18.31
C GLN A 20 -19.56 46.00 17.20
N SER A 21 -19.96 46.51 16.03
CA SER A 21 -20.30 45.67 14.88
C SER A 21 -19.08 44.88 14.39
N SER A 22 -17.91 45.52 14.32
CA SER A 22 -16.66 44.85 13.92
C SER A 22 -16.28 43.74 14.92
N TYR A 23 -16.37 44.00 16.22
CA TYR A 23 -16.10 43.03 17.27
C TYR A 23 -17.01 41.80 17.18
N ASN A 24 -18.31 42.03 16.95
CA ASN A 24 -19.28 40.95 16.80
C ASN A 24 -18.97 40.08 15.56
N ASN A 25 -18.53 40.69 14.45
CA ASN A 25 -18.15 39.95 13.25
C ASN A 25 -16.88 39.12 13.48
N LEU A 26 -15.84 39.71 14.07
CA LEU A 26 -14.59 39.00 14.42
C LEU A 26 -14.85 37.83 15.37
N THR A 27 -15.79 37.97 16.31
CA THR A 27 -16.21 36.89 17.21
C THR A 27 -16.79 35.72 16.42
N LYS A 28 -17.65 35.98 15.43
CA LYS A 28 -18.22 34.93 14.57
C LYS A 28 -17.15 34.24 13.72
N GLU A 29 -16.23 35.00 13.13
CA GLU A 29 -15.13 34.45 12.34
C GLU A 29 -14.21 33.57 13.18
N ARG A 30 -13.90 34.00 14.42
CA ARG A 30 -13.12 33.20 15.37
C ARG A 30 -13.83 31.89 15.71
N ASP A 31 -15.13 31.92 15.99
CA ASP A 31 -15.88 30.72 16.36
C ASP A 31 -16.00 29.75 15.17
N GLN A 32 -16.16 30.28 13.96
CA GLN A 32 -16.11 29.49 12.72
C GLN A 32 -14.74 28.84 12.52
N LEU A 33 -13.65 29.60 12.68
CA LEU A 33 -12.29 29.08 12.54
C LEU A 33 -12.00 28.00 13.59
N GLN A 34 -12.45 28.19 14.83
CA GLN A 34 -12.32 27.21 15.89
C GLN A 34 -13.05 25.89 15.55
N SER A 35 -14.24 25.97 14.97
CA SER A 35 -14.97 24.80 14.50
C SER A 35 -14.20 24.05 13.42
N SER A 36 -13.70 24.77 12.40
CA SER A 36 -12.91 24.19 11.32
C SER A 36 -11.62 23.54 11.83
N TYR A 37 -10.93 24.17 12.78
CA TYR A 37 -9.74 23.61 13.40
C TYR A 37 -10.01 22.29 14.12
N ASN A 38 -11.13 22.22 14.86
CA ASN A 38 -11.53 21.00 15.56
C ASN A 38 -11.86 19.87 14.57
N THR A 39 -12.49 20.17 13.45
CA THR A 39 -12.76 19.20 12.38
C THR A 39 -11.47 18.68 11.76
N LEU A 40 -10.56 19.57 11.35
CA LEU A 40 -9.26 19.19 10.78
C LEU A 40 -8.43 18.35 11.74
N THR A 41 -8.51 18.64 13.05
CA THR A 41 -7.85 17.85 14.09
C THR A 41 -8.37 16.40 14.10
N LYS A 42 -9.69 16.20 13.99
CA LYS A 42 -10.29 14.86 13.91
C LYS A 42 -9.89 14.12 12.64
N GLU A 43 -9.91 14.80 11.49
CA GLU A 43 -9.50 14.22 10.21
C GLU A 43 -8.02 13.79 10.23
N ARG A 44 -7.15 14.62 10.80
CA ARG A 44 -5.74 14.29 11.01
C ARG A 44 -5.58 13.04 11.86
N ASP A 45 -6.31 12.95 12.98
CA ASP A 45 -6.20 11.81 13.89
C ASP A 45 -6.73 10.51 13.24
N GLN A 46 -7.80 10.61 12.44
CA GLN A 46 -8.32 9.49 11.65
C GLN A 46 -7.31 9.03 10.59
N LEU A 47 -6.71 9.97 9.86
CA LEU A 47 -5.70 9.66 8.85
C LEU A 47 -4.46 9.01 9.48
N GLN A 48 -4.03 9.52 10.65
CA GLN A 48 -2.93 8.94 11.40
C GLN A 48 -3.21 7.49 11.82
N ALA A 49 -4.43 7.18 12.25
CA ALA A 49 -4.83 5.82 12.58
C ALA A 49 -4.81 4.90 11.35
N SER A 50 -5.33 5.37 10.21
CA SER A 50 -5.30 4.63 8.95
C SER A 50 -3.88 4.36 8.48
N TYR A 51 -2.99 5.35 8.58
CA TYR A 51 -1.59 5.22 8.21
C TYR A 51 -0.86 4.17 9.07
N ASN A 52 -1.13 4.16 10.37
CA ASN A 52 -0.56 3.16 11.28
C ASN A 52 -1.04 1.73 10.97
N ASN A 53 -2.28 1.57 10.50
CA ASN A 53 -2.78 0.26 10.06
C ASN A 53 -2.10 -0.21 8.76
N LEU A 54 -1.96 0.68 7.78
CA LEU A 54 -1.24 0.38 6.53
C LEU A 54 0.23 -0.01 6.78
N ILE A 55 0.89 0.64 7.74
CA ILE A 55 2.24 0.24 8.18
C ILE A 55 2.25 -1.21 8.66
N LYS A 56 1.29 -1.62 9.48
CA LYS A 56 1.21 -2.99 9.99
C LYS A 56 0.98 -4.00 8.87
N GLU A 57 0.07 -3.71 7.95
CA GLU A 57 -0.20 -4.58 6.80
C GLU A 57 1.03 -4.72 5.90
N ARG A 58 1.72 -3.62 5.61
CA ARG A 58 2.97 -3.64 4.87
C ARG A 58 4.02 -4.51 5.57
N ASP A 59 4.19 -4.37 6.87
CA ASP A 59 5.19 -5.12 7.64
C ASP A 59 4.85 -6.63 7.71
N GLN A 60 3.55 -6.98 7.73
CA GLN A 60 3.08 -8.36 7.62
C GLN A 60 3.38 -8.95 6.24
N LEU A 61 3.03 -8.25 5.16
CA LEU A 61 3.32 -8.69 3.78
C LEU A 61 4.82 -8.81 3.53
N GLN A 62 5.61 -7.90 4.10
CA GLN A 62 7.06 -7.93 4.07
C GLN A 62 7.61 -9.21 4.70
N THR A 63 7.09 -9.57 5.87
CA THR A 63 7.47 -10.79 6.60
C THR A 63 7.10 -12.05 5.81
N GLU A 64 5.88 -12.10 5.25
CA GLU A 64 5.43 -13.23 4.42
C GLU A 64 6.29 -13.40 3.16
N ARG A 65 6.59 -12.29 2.48
CA ARG A 65 7.46 -12.30 1.30
C ARG A 65 8.86 -12.82 1.64
N ASP A 66 9.45 -12.38 2.75
CA ASP A 66 10.77 -12.83 3.16
C ASP A 66 10.77 -14.32 3.54
N PHE A 67 9.71 -14.79 4.19
CA PHE A 67 9.50 -16.22 4.48
C PHE A 67 9.38 -17.07 3.20
N LEU A 68 8.53 -16.66 2.26
CA LEU A 68 8.35 -17.35 0.98
C LEU A 68 9.64 -17.35 0.16
N ASN A 69 10.38 -16.24 0.16
CA ASN A 69 11.67 -16.16 -0.50
C ASN A 69 12.69 -17.14 0.13
N GLY A 70 12.71 -17.26 1.46
CA GLY A 70 13.52 -18.26 2.17
C GLY A 70 13.16 -19.72 1.83
N ARG A 71 11.88 -20.02 1.58
CA ARG A 71 11.46 -21.33 1.06
C ARG A 71 11.91 -21.54 -0.37
N LEU A 72 11.80 -20.52 -1.22
CA LEU A 72 12.21 -20.59 -2.61
C LEU A 72 13.72 -20.83 -2.76
N THR A 73 14.54 -20.18 -1.92
CA THR A 73 15.99 -20.40 -1.89
C THR A 73 16.33 -21.83 -1.43
N ASN A 74 15.67 -22.36 -0.40
CA ASN A 74 15.82 -23.76 0.01
C ASN A 74 15.47 -24.74 -1.12
N LEU A 75 14.36 -24.50 -1.83
CA LEU A 75 13.98 -25.33 -2.98
C LEU A 75 14.98 -25.24 -4.14
N LYS A 76 15.72 -24.14 -4.30
CA LYS A 76 16.82 -24.04 -5.27
C LYS A 76 18.04 -24.86 -4.82
N GLN A 77 18.33 -24.87 -3.53
CA GLN A 77 19.49 -25.57 -2.97
C GLN A 77 19.36 -27.10 -2.99
N ASN A 78 18.13 -27.63 -2.90
CA ASN A 78 17.86 -29.06 -2.93
C ASN A 78 17.61 -29.64 -4.33
N CYS A 79 17.98 -28.92 -5.41
CA CYS A 79 17.82 -29.42 -6.77
C CYS A 79 18.79 -30.59 -7.02
N PRO A 80 18.30 -31.82 -7.28
CA PRO A 80 19.18 -32.94 -7.53
C PRO A 80 20.03 -32.70 -8.78
N ALA A 81 21.25 -33.24 -8.81
CA ALA A 81 22.15 -33.04 -9.93
C ALA A 81 21.51 -33.55 -11.25
N GLY A 82 21.60 -32.75 -12.30
CA GLY A 82 20.97 -33.04 -13.60
C GLY A 82 19.52 -32.57 -13.74
N TRP A 83 18.89 -32.09 -12.66
CA TRP A 83 17.58 -31.43 -12.73
C TRP A 83 17.75 -29.93 -12.87
N GLN A 84 16.88 -29.32 -13.67
CA GLN A 84 16.79 -27.89 -13.87
C GLN A 84 15.53 -27.36 -13.20
N LYS A 85 15.67 -26.28 -12.43
CA LYS A 85 14.51 -25.61 -11.85
C LYS A 85 14.02 -24.53 -12.80
N PHE A 86 12.74 -24.60 -13.12
CA PHE A 86 12.02 -23.56 -13.82
C PHE A 86 10.70 -23.28 -13.09
N GLU A 87 10.47 -22.02 -12.77
CA GLU A 87 9.38 -21.58 -11.88
C GLU A 87 9.28 -22.41 -10.58
N SER A 88 8.12 -23.07 -10.36
CA SER A 88 7.83 -23.89 -9.20
C SER A 88 8.11 -25.39 -9.41
N SER A 89 8.61 -25.79 -10.58
CA SER A 89 8.77 -27.18 -10.98
C SER A 89 10.24 -27.53 -11.27
N TRP A 90 10.55 -28.82 -11.20
CA TRP A 90 11.86 -29.37 -11.57
C TRP A 90 11.71 -30.21 -12.84
N TYR A 91 12.64 -30.03 -13.77
CA TYR A 91 12.62 -30.66 -15.07
C TYR A 91 13.92 -31.44 -15.24
N PHE A 92 13.82 -32.62 -15.84
CA PHE A 92 14.97 -33.45 -16.19
C PHE A 92 14.94 -33.68 -17.70
N LEU A 93 15.96 -33.20 -18.40
CA LEU A 93 16.07 -33.36 -19.85
C LEU A 93 16.98 -34.55 -20.15
N SER A 94 16.38 -35.68 -20.52
CA SER A 94 17.13 -36.87 -20.90
C SER A 94 17.85 -36.65 -22.24
N THR A 95 19.08 -37.14 -22.34
CA THR A 95 19.83 -37.21 -23.62
C THR A 95 19.60 -38.54 -24.35
N GLU A 96 18.86 -39.47 -23.75
CA GLU A 96 18.54 -40.79 -24.33
C GLU A 96 17.23 -40.74 -25.12
N THR A 97 17.19 -41.46 -26.25
CA THR A 97 15.97 -41.67 -27.03
C THR A 97 15.28 -42.97 -26.62
N LYS A 98 14.02 -42.86 -26.20
CA LYS A 98 13.17 -43.97 -25.75
C LYS A 98 11.79 -43.87 -26.39
N THR A 99 11.02 -44.96 -26.42
CA THR A 99 9.60 -44.88 -26.79
C THR A 99 8.83 -44.09 -25.72
N TRP A 100 7.66 -43.55 -26.07
CA TRP A 100 6.86 -42.76 -25.13
C TRP A 100 6.59 -43.50 -23.81
N LYS A 101 6.29 -44.81 -23.89
CA LYS A 101 6.02 -45.64 -22.72
C LYS A 101 7.26 -45.79 -21.83
N GLU A 102 8.41 -46.12 -22.43
CA GLU A 102 9.68 -46.26 -21.71
C GLU A 102 10.14 -44.93 -21.11
N SER A 103 9.98 -43.81 -21.81
CA SER A 103 10.28 -42.47 -21.27
C SER A 103 9.42 -42.14 -20.07
N ARG A 104 8.12 -42.48 -20.10
CA ARG A 104 7.23 -42.27 -18.96
C ARG A 104 7.61 -43.13 -17.77
N GLU A 105 7.91 -44.41 -18.01
CA GLU A 105 8.40 -45.32 -16.97
C GLU A 105 9.70 -44.80 -16.33
N ASP A 106 10.66 -44.30 -17.12
CA ASP A 106 11.89 -43.66 -16.62
C ASP A 106 11.60 -42.41 -15.75
N CYS A 107 10.67 -41.54 -16.16
CA CYS A 107 10.26 -40.39 -15.35
C CYS A 107 9.64 -40.83 -14.01
N LEU A 108 8.75 -41.83 -14.04
CA LEU A 108 8.11 -42.38 -12.85
C LEU A 108 9.11 -43.02 -11.88
N GLU A 109 10.10 -43.76 -12.40
CA GLU A 109 11.19 -44.34 -11.60
C GLU A 109 12.03 -43.27 -10.88
N ARG A 110 12.16 -42.09 -11.48
CA ARG A 110 12.83 -40.92 -10.90
C ARG A 110 11.95 -40.10 -9.95
N GLY A 111 10.69 -40.49 -9.75
CA GLY A 111 9.72 -39.79 -8.91
C GLY A 111 9.07 -38.56 -9.56
N ALA A 112 9.05 -38.48 -10.89
CA ALA A 112 8.40 -37.43 -11.68
C ALA A 112 7.41 -38.04 -12.70
N ASP A 113 6.88 -37.23 -13.61
CA ASP A 113 6.10 -37.69 -14.77
C ASP A 113 6.55 -36.91 -16.01
N LEU A 114 6.15 -37.36 -17.20
CA LEU A 114 6.44 -36.65 -18.44
C LEU A 114 5.88 -35.23 -18.40
N VAL A 115 6.69 -34.28 -18.85
CA VAL A 115 6.31 -32.86 -18.91
C VAL A 115 5.12 -32.66 -19.84
N ILE A 116 4.15 -31.89 -19.38
CA ILE A 116 3.06 -31.35 -20.20
C ILE A 116 3.35 -29.86 -20.35
N ILE A 117 3.74 -29.46 -21.56
CA ILE A 117 4.08 -28.07 -21.89
C ILE A 117 2.76 -27.30 -22.02
N ASN A 118 2.54 -26.34 -21.12
CA ASN A 118 1.31 -25.54 -21.06
C ASN A 118 1.55 -24.04 -21.30
N SER A 119 2.77 -23.64 -21.63
CA SER A 119 3.12 -22.25 -21.96
C SER A 119 4.21 -22.16 -23.02
N ASP A 120 4.22 -21.04 -23.75
CA ASP A 120 5.27 -20.74 -24.73
C ASP A 120 6.66 -20.70 -24.05
N MET A 121 6.73 -20.24 -22.81
CA MET A 121 7.98 -20.17 -22.06
C MET A 121 8.51 -21.56 -21.66
N GLU A 122 7.64 -22.50 -21.30
CA GLU A 122 8.03 -23.90 -21.09
C GLU A 122 8.46 -24.56 -22.42
N GLN A 123 7.81 -24.21 -23.53
CA GLN A 123 8.19 -24.71 -24.85
C GLN A 123 9.59 -24.22 -25.24
N GLU A 124 9.90 -22.94 -25.05
CA GLU A 124 11.23 -22.38 -25.31
C GLU A 124 12.32 -23.02 -24.44
N MET A 125 12.01 -23.34 -23.18
CA MET A 125 12.95 -24.05 -22.29
C MET A 125 13.20 -25.49 -22.73
N ALA A 126 12.17 -26.19 -23.21
CA ALA A 126 12.23 -27.60 -23.57
C ALA A 126 12.75 -27.87 -24.99
N SER A 127 12.86 -26.83 -25.83
CA SER A 127 13.33 -26.91 -27.23
C SER A 127 14.85 -26.76 -27.34
#